data_AF-A0A7C6YE74-F1
#
_entry.id   AF-A0A7C6YE74-F1
#
_cell.length_a   1.000
_cell.length_b   1.000
_cell.length_c   1.000
_cell.angle_alpha   90.00
_cell.angle_beta   90.00
_cell.angle_gamma   90.00
#
_symmetry.space_group_name_H-M   'P 1'
#
loop_
_entity.id
_entity.type
_entity.pdbx_description
1 polymer ?
#
loop_
_entity_poly.entity_id
_entity_poly.type
_entity_poly.pdbx_seq_one_letter_code
_entity_poly.pdbx_strand_id
1 'polypeptide(L)'
;MNSRKLTAMALVALLAMTATMYTGCKNSPADDDFAAILSFVSLEYAQSGTGEPYVEESRKMVLPEEGSYLAVLEELRSPDDSVETALRDDIEIRGVRSSVFGRTLTVDVSSENLSGSSMEEDLIIGQIVRTLILSFPGVASVQFTVDGLLSDTLMGHVNIADSFELRTDVDGEGNTSYTIVEVPCAGFT
;
A
#
# COMPACT_ATOMS: atom_id res chain seq x y z
N MET A 1 -0.28 -90.60 18.30
CA MET A 1 -0.95 -90.43 19.61
C MET A 1 -0.86 -88.96 19.98
N ASN A 2 -2.02 -88.29 20.04
CA ASN A 2 -2.36 -86.97 20.59
C ASN A 2 -1.58 -85.76 20.03
N SER A 3 -2.10 -84.85 19.20
CA SER A 3 -3.32 -84.02 19.21
C SER A 3 -3.35 -82.92 20.29
N ARG A 4 -3.64 -81.69 19.81
CA ARG A 4 -4.21 -80.51 20.50
C ARG A 4 -3.20 -79.62 21.24
N LYS A 5 -3.31 -78.28 21.29
CA LYS A 5 -4.16 -77.22 20.70
C LYS A 5 -3.56 -75.86 21.14
N LEU A 6 -3.71 -74.83 20.29
CA LEU A 6 -4.00 -73.40 20.55
C LEU A 6 -3.22 -72.52 21.57
N THR A 7 -3.02 -71.26 21.12
CA THR A 7 -3.13 -69.94 21.82
C THR A 7 -2.01 -69.52 22.81
N ALA A 8 -1.63 -68.25 22.99
CA ALA A 8 -2.02 -66.94 22.44
C ALA A 8 -0.95 -65.87 22.81
N MET A 9 -0.86 -64.81 21.99
CA MET A 9 -0.74 -63.38 22.33
C MET A 9 0.04 -62.88 23.57
N ALA A 10 1.10 -62.09 23.32
CA ALA A 10 1.65 -60.98 24.13
C ALA A 10 2.90 -60.44 23.39
N LEU A 11 3.39 -59.20 23.44
CA LEU A 11 2.98 -57.86 23.88
C LEU A 11 4.24 -56.98 23.56
N VAL A 12 4.08 -55.88 22.82
CA VAL A 12 4.87 -54.61 22.85
C VAL A 12 6.42 -54.67 22.88
N ALA A 13 7.10 -54.09 21.87
CA ALA A 13 8.19 -53.10 22.05
C ALA A 13 8.75 -52.53 20.73
N LEU A 14 8.65 -51.20 20.60
CA LEU A 14 9.59 -50.21 20.03
C LEU A 14 10.46 -50.51 18.79
N LEU A 15 10.38 -49.56 17.82
CA LEU A 15 11.47 -48.79 17.15
C LEU A 15 11.37 -48.70 15.62
N ALA A 16 10.87 -47.54 15.18
CA ALA A 16 11.37 -46.65 14.11
C ALA A 16 11.85 -47.24 12.77
N MET A 17 11.15 -46.91 11.68
CA MET A 17 11.73 -46.26 10.49
C MET A 17 10.64 -45.84 9.49
N THR A 18 10.25 -44.57 9.63
CA THR A 18 9.94 -43.59 8.56
C THR A 18 9.36 -44.12 7.24
N ALA A 19 8.04 -44.23 7.17
CA ALA A 19 7.31 -44.09 5.91
C ALA A 19 7.24 -42.59 5.58
N THR A 20 7.98 -42.18 4.55
CA THR A 20 7.88 -40.87 3.92
C THR A 20 6.49 -40.70 3.33
N MET A 21 5.59 -40.14 4.13
CA MET A 21 4.35 -39.57 3.62
C MET A 21 4.74 -38.33 2.82
N TYR A 22 4.74 -38.46 1.50
CA TYR A 22 4.52 -37.32 0.62
C TYR A 22 3.08 -36.85 0.87
N THR A 23 2.89 -36.13 1.96
CA THR A 23 1.79 -35.19 2.06
C THR A 23 2.14 -34.11 1.06
N GLY A 24 1.59 -34.24 -0.14
CA GLY A 24 1.42 -33.10 -1.02
C GLY A 24 0.63 -32.07 -0.22
N CYS A 25 1.34 -31.12 0.39
CA CYS A 25 0.75 -29.86 0.80
C CYS A 25 0.30 -29.20 -0.49
N LYS A 26 -0.93 -29.52 -0.89
CA LYS A 26 -1.74 -28.63 -1.68
C LYS A 26 -1.91 -27.42 -0.77
N ASN A 27 -0.97 -26.48 -0.84
CA ASN A 27 -1.19 -25.14 -0.32
C ASN A 27 -2.42 -24.65 -1.07
N SER A 28 -3.58 -24.78 -0.44
CA SER A 28 -4.68 -23.89 -0.74
C SER A 28 -4.10 -22.49 -0.53
N PRO A 29 -4.24 -21.55 -1.47
CA PRO A 29 -3.85 -20.19 -1.20
C PRO A 29 -4.62 -19.80 0.06
N ALA A 30 -3.90 -19.48 1.13
CA ALA A 30 -4.50 -18.70 2.18
C ALA A 30 -4.94 -17.41 1.49
N ASP A 31 -6.21 -17.05 1.67
CA ASP A 31 -6.72 -15.72 1.36
C ASP A 31 -5.93 -14.71 2.22
N ASP A 32 -4.72 -14.37 1.80
CA ASP A 32 -3.92 -13.31 2.39
C ASP A 32 -4.41 -11.99 1.80
N ASP A 33 -5.60 -11.57 2.23
CA ASP A 33 -6.11 -10.23 1.95
C ASP A 33 -5.10 -9.20 2.45
N PHE A 34 -4.53 -8.42 1.55
CA PHE A 34 -3.71 -7.26 1.88
C PHE A 34 -4.62 -6.16 2.45
N ALA A 35 -4.26 -5.61 3.60
CA ALA A 35 -4.96 -4.48 4.20
C ALA A 35 -4.35 -3.16 3.71
N ALA A 36 -4.91 -2.59 2.65
CA ALA A 36 -4.54 -1.27 2.17
C ALA A 36 -5.05 -0.19 3.11
N ILE A 37 -4.24 0.82 3.37
CA ILE A 37 -4.64 2.03 4.10
C ILE A 37 -4.82 3.13 3.05
N LEU A 38 -6.08 3.45 2.77
CA LEU A 38 -6.50 4.47 1.81
C LEU A 38 -6.71 5.78 2.57
N SER A 39 -5.98 6.83 2.23
CA SER A 39 -6.21 8.15 2.80
C SER A 39 -7.18 8.90 1.92
N PHE A 40 -8.45 9.04 2.30
CA PHE A 40 -9.43 9.84 1.56
C PHE A 40 -9.46 11.28 2.07
N VAL A 41 -9.98 12.20 1.28
CA VAL A 41 -10.20 13.60 1.69
C VAL A 41 -11.43 13.68 2.59
N SER A 42 -11.33 14.40 3.71
CA SER A 42 -12.49 14.63 4.58
C SER A 42 -13.51 15.57 3.91
N LEU A 43 -14.81 15.27 4.06
CA LEU A 43 -15.88 16.14 3.54
C LEU A 43 -15.82 17.56 4.14
N GLU A 44 -15.46 17.67 5.42
CA GLU A 44 -15.32 18.97 6.09
C GLU A 44 -14.22 19.81 5.44
N TYR A 45 -13.06 19.20 5.19
CA TYR A 45 -11.94 19.90 4.56
C TYR A 45 -12.23 20.23 3.11
N ALA A 46 -12.80 19.31 2.33
CA ALA A 46 -13.17 19.56 0.93
C ALA A 46 -14.13 20.77 0.79
N GLN A 47 -15.06 20.94 1.73
CA GLN A 47 -16.06 22.01 1.68
C GLN A 47 -15.59 23.33 2.27
N SER A 48 -14.73 23.30 3.29
CA SER A 48 -14.37 24.49 4.08
C SER A 48 -12.89 24.90 4.00
N GLY A 49 -12.01 23.99 3.58
CA GLY A 49 -10.56 24.13 3.69
C GLY A 49 -10.04 24.12 5.13
N THR A 50 -10.85 23.65 6.09
CA THR A 50 -10.54 23.63 7.52
C THR A 50 -10.73 22.24 8.12
N GLY A 51 -10.08 21.96 9.25
CA GLY A 51 -10.11 20.65 9.89
C GLY A 51 -9.02 19.70 9.39
N GLU A 52 -9.13 18.43 9.75
CA GLU A 52 -8.21 17.39 9.31
C GLU A 52 -8.46 17.05 7.82
N PRO A 53 -7.44 17.15 6.94
CA PRO A 53 -7.64 17.00 5.50
C PRO A 53 -7.90 15.57 5.06
N TYR A 54 -7.42 14.58 5.82
CA TYR A 54 -7.48 13.17 5.44
C TYR A 54 -8.16 12.30 6.49
N VAL A 55 -8.85 11.26 6.02
CA VAL A 55 -9.42 10.17 6.82
C VAL A 55 -8.88 8.86 6.27
N GLU A 56 -8.22 8.07 7.11
CA GLU A 56 -7.68 6.76 6.72
C GLU A 56 -8.72 5.64 6.85
N GLU A 57 -8.87 4.86 5.79
CA GLU A 57 -9.68 3.66 5.75
C GLU A 57 -8.83 2.42 5.46
N SER A 58 -9.01 1.37 6.26
CA SER A 58 -8.40 0.07 5.99
C SER A 58 -9.32 -0.77 5.09
N ARG A 59 -8.87 -1.10 3.88
CA ARG A 59 -9.61 -1.95 2.93
C ARG A 59 -8.84 -3.22 2.61
N LYS A 60 -9.52 -4.36 2.70
CA LYS A 60 -8.98 -5.66 2.33
C LYS A 60 -9.05 -5.84 0.82
N MET A 61 -7.95 -6.26 0.22
CA MET A 61 -7.84 -6.48 -1.22
C MET A 61 -6.89 -7.61 -1.56
N VAL A 62 -7.16 -8.27 -2.68
CA VAL A 62 -6.24 -9.23 -3.28
C VAL A 62 -5.37 -8.48 -4.27
N LEU A 63 -4.08 -8.32 -3.95
CA LEU A 63 -3.15 -7.62 -4.81
C LEU A 63 -2.71 -8.51 -5.98
N PRO A 64 -2.63 -7.97 -7.21
CA PRO A 64 -1.98 -8.67 -8.30
C PRO A 64 -0.47 -8.82 -8.05
N GLU A 65 0.16 -9.85 -8.62
CA GLU A 65 1.62 -10.04 -8.53
C GLU A 65 2.40 -8.87 -9.15
N GLU A 66 1.88 -8.30 -10.24
CA GLU A 66 2.42 -7.10 -10.88
C GLU A 66 1.41 -5.95 -10.79
N GLY A 67 1.90 -4.73 -10.60
CA GLY A 67 1.05 -3.54 -10.54
C GLY A 67 0.31 -3.35 -9.21
N SER A 68 0.74 -4.01 -8.13
CA SER A 68 0.08 -3.96 -6.82
C SER A 68 -0.09 -2.54 -6.27
N TYR A 69 0.93 -1.67 -6.44
CA TYR A 69 0.85 -0.27 -6.04
C TYR A 69 -0.22 0.51 -6.82
N LEU A 70 -0.31 0.27 -8.12
CA LEU A 70 -1.32 0.89 -8.97
C LEU A 70 -2.72 0.41 -8.56
N ALA A 71 -2.88 -0.89 -8.28
CA ALA A 71 -4.16 -1.43 -7.80
C ALA A 71 -4.65 -0.75 -6.52
N VAL A 72 -3.76 -0.40 -5.58
CA VAL A 72 -4.12 0.39 -4.39
C VAL A 72 -4.58 1.80 -4.76
N LEU A 73 -3.91 2.46 -5.70
CA LEU A 73 -4.30 3.80 -6.16
C LEU A 73 -5.60 3.79 -6.97
N GLU A 74 -5.90 2.71 -7.69
CA GLU A 74 -7.20 2.55 -8.34
C GLU A 74 -8.32 2.35 -7.31
N GLU A 75 -8.07 1.62 -6.21
CA GLU A 75 -9.03 1.49 -5.12
C GLU A 75 -9.32 2.85 -4.44
N LEU A 76 -8.30 3.71 -4.34
CA LEU A 76 -8.41 5.07 -3.82
C LEU A 76 -9.33 5.99 -4.64
N ARG A 77 -9.71 5.60 -5.86
CA ARG A 77 -10.73 6.31 -6.66
C ARG A 77 -12.16 6.01 -6.21
N SER A 78 -12.35 5.06 -5.31
CA SER A 78 -13.66 4.59 -4.86
C SER A 78 -13.91 4.96 -3.38
N PRO A 79 -14.13 6.25 -3.07
CA PRO A 79 -14.56 6.68 -1.73
C PRO A 79 -15.98 6.17 -1.45
N ASP A 80 -16.32 6.06 -0.16
CA ASP A 80 -17.71 5.90 0.25
C ASP A 80 -18.41 7.26 0.40
N ASP A 81 -19.67 7.27 0.84
CA ASP A 81 -20.47 8.50 0.95
C ASP A 81 -19.99 9.48 2.06
N SER A 82 -19.03 9.07 2.90
CA SER A 82 -18.55 9.84 4.06
C SER A 82 -17.25 10.61 3.82
N VAL A 83 -16.59 10.35 2.69
CA VAL A 83 -15.30 10.93 2.31
C VAL A 83 -15.27 11.27 0.81
N GLU A 84 -14.27 12.02 0.38
CA GLU A 84 -14.04 12.33 -1.04
C GLU A 84 -12.67 11.82 -1.49
N THR A 85 -12.45 11.78 -2.81
CA THR A 85 -11.12 11.52 -3.38
C THR A 85 -10.70 12.70 -4.23
N ALA A 86 -9.47 13.18 -4.03
CA ALA A 86 -8.87 14.18 -4.90
C ALA A 86 -8.37 13.57 -6.23
N LEU A 87 -8.15 12.24 -6.26
CA LEU A 87 -7.70 11.50 -7.43
C LEU A 87 -8.86 11.27 -8.41
N ARG A 88 -9.18 12.31 -9.18
CA ARG A 88 -10.25 12.31 -10.19
C ARG A 88 -10.00 11.28 -11.30
N ASP A 89 -11.09 10.72 -11.83
CA ASP A 89 -11.07 9.70 -12.89
C ASP A 89 -10.37 10.12 -14.19
N ASP A 90 -10.29 11.43 -14.46
CA ASP A 90 -9.65 11.98 -15.65
C ASP A 90 -8.14 12.22 -15.49
N ILE A 91 -7.59 12.04 -14.29
CA ILE A 91 -6.14 12.07 -14.03
C ILE A 91 -5.61 10.64 -14.14
N GLU A 92 -4.82 10.36 -15.18
CA GLU A 92 -4.27 9.03 -15.43
C GLU A 92 -2.95 8.82 -14.67
N ILE A 93 -2.90 7.77 -13.84
CA ILE A 93 -1.65 7.24 -13.28
C ILE A 93 -1.15 6.14 -14.22
N ARG A 94 -0.11 6.44 -15.00
CA ARG A 94 0.46 5.53 -16.00
C ARG A 94 1.16 4.33 -15.37
N GLY A 95 1.63 4.48 -14.14
CA GLY A 95 2.15 3.38 -13.34
C GLY A 95 2.93 3.84 -12.12
N VAL A 96 3.28 2.87 -11.28
CA VAL A 96 4.10 3.09 -10.09
C VAL A 96 5.29 2.14 -10.14
N ARG A 97 6.50 2.69 -10.05
CA ARG A 97 7.76 1.92 -10.13
C ARG A 97 8.51 2.03 -8.83
N SER A 98 9.08 0.91 -8.37
CA SER A 98 9.95 0.92 -7.21
C SER A 98 11.40 1.15 -7.63
N SER A 99 12.14 1.94 -6.85
CA SER A 99 13.59 2.07 -6.94
C SER A 99 14.30 0.72 -6.77
N VAL A 100 15.56 0.63 -7.19
CA VAL A 100 16.39 -0.61 -7.10
C VAL A 100 16.44 -1.19 -5.67
N PHE A 101 16.32 -0.34 -4.66
CA PHE A 101 16.34 -0.75 -3.25
C PHE A 101 14.95 -0.86 -2.61
N GLY A 102 13.87 -0.66 -3.35
CA GLY A 102 12.51 -0.88 -2.86
C GLY A 102 11.91 0.26 -2.01
N ARG A 103 12.71 1.28 -1.64
CA ARG A 103 12.33 2.26 -0.61
C ARG A 103 11.67 3.53 -1.15
N THR A 104 11.90 3.87 -2.41
CA THR A 104 11.23 5.00 -3.07
C THR A 104 10.34 4.47 -4.18
N LEU A 105 9.09 4.94 -4.21
CA LEU A 105 8.17 4.70 -5.32
C LEU A 105 8.12 5.94 -6.21
N THR A 106 8.19 5.75 -7.52
CA THR A 106 7.95 6.80 -8.52
C THR A 106 6.57 6.59 -9.12
N VAL A 107 5.68 7.56 -8.93
CA VAL A 107 4.32 7.60 -9.49
C VAL A 107 4.37 8.41 -10.78
N ASP A 108 4.10 7.76 -11.90
CA ASP A 108 4.10 8.39 -13.21
C ASP A 108 2.67 8.82 -13.58
N VAL A 109 2.47 10.12 -13.79
CA VAL A 109 1.18 10.72 -14.09
C VAL A 109 1.17 11.22 -15.54
N SER A 110 0.04 11.06 -16.23
CA SER A 110 -0.15 11.65 -17.56
C SER A 110 -0.16 13.17 -17.47
N SER A 111 0.40 13.88 -18.47
CA SER A 111 0.27 15.34 -18.55
C SER A 111 -1.16 15.80 -18.87
N GLU A 112 -2.03 14.89 -19.31
CA GLU A 112 -3.43 15.20 -19.61
C GLU A 112 -4.23 15.49 -18.33
N ASN A 113 -5.11 16.49 -18.40
CA ASN A 113 -6.02 16.90 -17.32
C ASN A 113 -5.34 17.33 -16.00
N LEU A 114 -4.04 17.64 -16.02
CA LEU A 114 -3.33 18.23 -14.89
C LEU A 114 -3.61 19.73 -14.76
N SER A 115 -4.86 20.07 -14.44
CA SER A 115 -5.28 21.44 -14.18
C SER A 115 -6.17 21.50 -12.94
N GLY A 116 -5.89 22.45 -12.06
CA GLY A 116 -6.62 22.62 -10.81
C GLY A 116 -6.08 23.77 -9.98
N SER A 117 -6.68 23.92 -8.80
CA SER A 117 -6.27 24.84 -7.75
C SER A 117 -5.09 24.28 -6.95
N SER A 118 -4.42 25.15 -6.19
CA SER A 118 -3.37 24.74 -5.23
C SER A 118 -3.89 23.68 -4.26
N MET A 119 -5.11 23.85 -3.77
CA MET A 119 -5.71 22.89 -2.83
C MET A 119 -5.94 21.52 -3.47
N GLU A 120 -6.38 21.46 -4.72
CA GLU A 120 -6.53 20.19 -5.44
C GLU A 120 -5.19 19.49 -5.67
N GLU A 121 -4.14 20.25 -6.02
CA GLU A 121 -2.79 19.70 -6.19
C GLU A 121 -2.21 19.17 -4.87
N ASP A 122 -2.30 19.96 -3.80
CA ASP A 122 -1.90 19.57 -2.45
C ASP A 122 -2.62 18.28 -2.01
N LEU A 123 -3.94 18.24 -2.23
CA LEU A 123 -4.76 17.09 -1.85
C LEU A 123 -4.38 15.83 -2.63
N ILE A 124 -4.24 15.89 -3.96
CA ILE A 124 -3.83 14.74 -4.79
C ILE A 124 -2.48 14.19 -4.36
N ILE A 125 -1.47 15.07 -4.25
CA ILE A 125 -0.11 14.67 -3.86
C ILE A 125 -0.18 13.98 -2.50
N GLY A 126 -0.81 14.62 -1.52
CA GLY A 126 -0.84 14.07 -0.18
C GLY A 126 -1.66 12.79 -0.05
N GLN A 127 -2.77 12.67 -0.79
CA GLN A 127 -3.58 11.46 -0.84
C GLN A 127 -2.78 10.25 -1.33
N ILE A 128 -2.03 10.44 -2.43
CA ILE A 128 -1.19 9.40 -3.03
C ILE A 128 -0.03 9.05 -2.09
N VAL A 129 0.71 10.04 -1.60
CA VAL A 129 1.89 9.84 -0.74
C VAL A 129 1.50 9.07 0.52
N ARG A 130 0.44 9.51 1.22
CA ARG A 130 -0.04 8.85 2.45
C ARG A 130 -0.48 7.43 2.17
N THR A 131 -1.33 7.23 1.15
CA THR A 131 -1.85 5.90 0.80
C THR A 131 -0.72 4.91 0.51
N LEU A 132 0.28 5.30 -0.28
CA LEU A 132 1.39 4.42 -0.61
C LEU A 132 2.29 4.13 0.59
N ILE A 133 2.65 5.13 1.40
CA ILE A 133 3.55 4.92 2.54
C ILE A 133 2.86 4.13 3.66
N LEU A 134 1.58 4.43 3.94
CA LEU A 134 0.81 3.73 4.98
C LEU A 134 0.46 2.30 4.58
N SER A 135 0.11 2.06 3.32
CA SER A 135 -0.20 0.70 2.83
C SER A 135 1.05 -0.19 2.75
N PHE A 136 2.22 0.38 2.45
CA PHE A 136 3.44 -0.37 2.21
C PHE A 136 4.56 0.04 3.17
N PRO A 137 4.68 -0.59 4.35
CA PRO A 137 5.65 -0.19 5.39
C PRO A 137 7.14 -0.20 4.98
N GLY A 138 7.49 -0.83 3.86
CA GLY A 138 8.84 -0.79 3.29
C GLY A 138 9.14 0.45 2.43
N VAL A 139 8.12 1.22 2.08
CA VAL A 139 8.23 2.46 1.30
C VAL A 139 8.53 3.60 2.24
N ALA A 140 9.66 4.27 2.02
CA ALA A 140 10.09 5.43 2.78
C ALA A 140 9.63 6.73 2.13
N SER A 141 9.60 6.79 0.80
CA SER A 141 9.28 8.01 0.05
C SER A 141 8.56 7.75 -1.26
N VAL A 142 7.89 8.79 -1.75
CA VAL A 142 7.18 8.81 -3.03
C VAL A 142 7.67 9.99 -3.85
N GLN A 143 8.00 9.77 -5.12
CA GLN A 143 8.37 10.79 -6.09
C GLN A 143 7.36 10.78 -7.24
N PHE A 144 7.20 11.90 -7.92
CA PHE A 144 6.32 12.01 -9.09
C PHE A 144 7.11 12.25 -10.38
N THR A 145 6.59 11.74 -11.48
CA THR A 145 6.99 12.10 -12.84
C THR A 145 5.77 12.44 -13.68
N VAL A 146 5.95 13.24 -14.72
CA VAL A 146 4.92 13.51 -15.72
C VAL A 146 5.39 12.96 -17.06
N ASP A 147 4.63 12.04 -17.64
CA ASP A 147 4.98 11.32 -18.88
C ASP A 147 6.40 10.71 -18.87
N GLY A 148 6.80 10.18 -17.71
CA GLY A 148 8.09 9.55 -17.46
C GLY A 148 9.26 10.53 -17.28
N LEU A 149 9.00 11.84 -17.22
CA LEU A 149 10.01 12.88 -17.05
C LEU A 149 9.87 13.55 -15.67
N LEU A 150 10.99 14.03 -15.13
CA LEU A 150 10.96 14.92 -13.97
C LEU A 150 10.21 16.20 -14.35
N SER A 151 9.35 16.66 -13.45
CA SER A 151 8.54 17.86 -13.59
C SER A 151 8.65 18.69 -12.32
N ASP A 152 8.47 20.00 -12.44
CA ASP A 152 8.48 20.90 -11.29
C ASP A 152 7.16 20.82 -10.52
N THR A 153 6.04 20.61 -11.19
CA THR A 153 4.69 20.60 -10.58
C THR A 153 3.76 19.63 -11.31
N LEU A 154 2.65 19.22 -10.68
CA LEU A 154 1.55 18.58 -11.39
C LEU A 154 0.65 19.65 -12.03
N MET A 155 0.23 20.67 -11.26
CA MET A 155 -0.77 21.66 -11.67
C MET A 155 -0.32 23.13 -11.50
N GLY A 156 0.92 23.35 -11.07
CA GLY A 156 1.56 24.67 -11.06
C GLY A 156 1.75 25.33 -9.69
N HIS A 157 1.46 24.62 -8.59
CA HIS A 157 1.49 25.17 -7.23
C HIS A 157 2.48 24.45 -6.31
N VAL A 158 2.66 23.13 -6.43
CA VAL A 158 3.49 22.32 -5.52
C VAL A 158 4.74 21.80 -6.22
N ASN A 159 5.91 21.93 -5.58
CA ASN A 159 7.16 21.39 -6.12
C ASN A 159 7.19 19.86 -6.00
N ILE A 160 7.23 19.15 -7.12
CA ILE A 160 7.31 17.68 -7.17
C ILE A 160 8.66 17.15 -7.69
N ALA A 161 9.65 18.03 -7.91
CA ALA A 161 10.97 17.61 -8.36
C ALA A 161 11.68 16.73 -7.31
N ASP A 162 11.35 16.96 -6.04
CA ASP A 162 11.84 16.23 -4.88
C ASP A 162 10.91 15.08 -4.48
N SER A 163 11.41 14.19 -3.62
CA SER A 163 10.60 13.09 -3.09
C SER A 163 9.85 13.54 -1.84
N PHE A 164 8.74 12.90 -1.52
CA PHE A 164 7.94 13.17 -0.33
C PHE A 164 8.07 12.01 0.66
N GLU A 165 8.31 12.34 1.92
CA GLU A 165 8.25 11.41 3.06
C GLU A 165 7.01 11.71 3.90
N LEU A 166 6.53 10.68 4.62
CA LEU A 166 5.48 10.84 5.62
C LEU A 166 6.11 10.83 7.01
N ARG A 167 6.03 11.97 7.69
CA ARG A 167 6.35 12.06 9.12
C ARG A 167 5.13 11.70 9.94
N THR A 168 5.34 10.81 10.91
CA THR A 168 4.34 10.45 11.92
C THR A 168 4.70 11.13 13.23
N ASP A 169 3.82 11.98 13.72
CA ASP A 169 3.93 12.62 15.02
C ASP A 169 2.85 12.02 15.94
N VAL A 170 3.26 11.60 17.14
CA VAL A 170 2.34 11.12 18.17
C VAL A 170 2.34 12.12 19.30
N ASP A 171 1.19 12.69 19.60
CA ASP A 171 1.06 13.66 20.67
C ASP A 171 1.12 13.01 22.07
N GLY A 172 1.11 13.84 23.12
CA GLY A 172 1.14 13.37 24.51
C GLY A 172 -0.12 12.60 24.94
N GLU A 173 -1.16 12.57 24.10
CA GLU A 173 -2.44 11.90 24.34
C GLU A 173 -2.55 10.59 23.52
N GLY A 174 -1.58 10.31 22.66
CA GLY A 174 -1.52 9.11 21.83
C GLY A 174 -2.21 9.28 20.47
N ASN A 175 -2.64 10.48 20.10
CA ASN A 175 -3.18 10.74 18.76
C ASN A 175 -2.03 10.79 17.76
N THR A 176 -2.25 10.20 16.59
CA THR A 176 -1.28 10.18 15.50
C THR A 176 -1.67 11.25 14.48
N SER A 177 -0.74 12.15 14.16
CA SER A 177 -0.85 13.04 13.01
C SER A 177 0.23 12.69 11.99
N TYR A 178 -0.06 13.00 10.74
CA TYR A 178 0.88 12.75 9.65
C TYR A 178 1.13 14.01 8.85
N THR A 179 2.40 14.34 8.67
CA THR A 179 2.86 15.49 7.91
C THR A 179 3.67 15.04 6.72
N ILE A 180 3.35 15.55 5.53
CA ILE A 180 4.14 15.30 4.33
C ILE A 180 5.31 16.27 4.30
N VAL A 181 6.50 15.75 4.04
CA VAL A 181 7.73 16.53 4.01
C VAL A 181 8.46 16.29 2.69
N GLU A 182 8.77 17.38 2.00
CA GLU A 182 9.68 17.37 0.86
C GLU A 182 11.09 17.00 1.31
N VAL A 183 11.66 16.01 0.65
CA VAL A 183 13.02 15.52 0.86
C VAL A 183 13.80 15.79 -0.40
N PRO A 184 14.71 16.79 -0.37
CA PRO A 184 15.53 17.11 -1.51
C PRO A 184 16.25 15.86 -2.00
N CYS A 185 16.27 15.66 -3.32
CA CYS A 185 17.19 14.68 -3.88
C CYS A 185 18.59 15.08 -3.42
N ALA A 186 19.16 14.32 -2.48
CA ALA A 186 20.51 14.55 -1.99
C ALA A 186 21.47 14.29 -3.16
N GLY A 187 21.72 15.34 -3.94
CA GLY A 187 22.75 15.33 -4.94
C GLY A 187 24.04 14.92 -4.24
N PHE A 188 24.70 13.90 -4.78
CA PHE A 188 26.13 13.69 -4.55
C PHE A 188 26.83 15.00 -4.92
N THR A 189 27.12 15.84 -3.92
CA THR A 189 28.06 16.96 -4.05
C THR A 189 29.48 16.44 -3.98
#